data_AF-A0A533Z8P0-F1
#
_entry.id   AF-A0A533Z8P0-F1
#
_cell.length_a   1.000
_cell.length_b   1.000
_cell.length_c   1.000
_cell.angle_alpha   90.00
_cell.angle_beta   90.00
_cell.angle_gamma   90.00
#
_symmetry.space_group_name_H-M   'P 1'
#
loop_
_entity.id
_entity.type
_entity.pdbx_description
1 polymer ?
#
loop_
_entity_poly.entity_id
_entity_poly.type
_entity_poly.pdbx_seq_one_letter_code
_entity_poly.pdbx_strand_id
1 'polypeptide(L)' 'MYKTIYVPVDNSDHSNMALDVGVSLAKTFGSKLVGSHVYAAKMHDKRFKQMEAGLPEEYHDENELERQRQ' A
#
# COMPACT_ATOMS: atom_id res chain seq x y z
N MET A 1 2.42 -6.21 -27.78
CA MET A 1 2.77 -6.52 -26.37
C MET A 1 2.86 -5.23 -25.57
N TYR A 2 2.43 -5.20 -24.31
CA TYR A 2 2.53 -4.00 -23.47
C TYR A 2 3.98 -3.67 -23.11
N LYS A 3 4.40 -2.41 -23.27
CA LYS A 3 5.75 -1.96 -22.89
C LYS A 3 5.88 -1.71 -21.39
N THR A 4 4.77 -1.34 -20.75
CA THR A 4 4.69 -1.07 -19.31
C THR A 4 3.46 -1.74 -18.74
N ILE A 5 3.63 -2.46 -17.63
CA ILE A 5 2.60 -3.15 -16.87
C ILE A 5 2.50 -2.46 -15.50
N TYR A 6 1.28 -2.09 -15.09
CA TYR A 6 1.02 -1.42 -13.82
C TYR A 6 0.26 -2.37 -12.89
N VAL A 7 0.76 -2.56 -11.67
CA VAL A 7 0.19 -3.48 -10.66
C VAL A 7 -0.02 -2.73 -9.34
N PRO A 8 -1.22 -2.18 -9.10
CA PRO A 8 -1.57 -1.67 -7.78
C PRO A 8 -1.77 -2.83 -6.79
N VAL A 9 -1.25 -2.68 -5.58
CA VAL A 9 -1.34 -3.67 -4.50
C VAL A 9 -2.03 -3.10 -3.28
N ASP A 10 -2.71 -3.94 -2.51
CA ASP A 10 -3.44 -3.59 -1.28
C ASP A 10 -3.10 -4.52 -0.10
N ASN A 11 -2.05 -5.34 -0.25
CA ASN A 11 -1.60 -6.34 0.72
C ASN A 11 -2.58 -7.50 0.94
N SER A 12 -3.62 -7.64 0.13
CA SER A 12 -4.44 -8.85 0.07
C SER A 12 -3.73 -9.97 -0.68
N ASP A 13 -4.09 -11.24 -0.40
CA ASP A 13 -3.57 -12.40 -1.13
C ASP A 13 -3.81 -12.31 -2.65
N HIS A 14 -4.92 -11.69 -3.06
CA HIS A 14 -5.25 -11.45 -4.46
C HIS A 14 -4.25 -10.49 -5.11
N SER A 15 -3.89 -9.41 -4.42
CA SER A 15 -2.89 -8.46 -4.93
C SER A 15 -1.49 -9.05 -4.96
N ASN A 16 -1.15 -9.93 -4.00
CA ASN A 16 0.11 -10.66 -4.00
C ASN A 16 0.21 -11.60 -5.20
N MET A 17 -0.86 -12.35 -5.50
CA MET A 17 -0.93 -13.19 -6.71
C MET A 17 -0.82 -12.36 -7.99
N ALA A 18 -1.46 -11.19 -8.05
CA ALA A 18 -1.35 -10.28 -9.20
C ALA A 18 0.09 -9.80 -9.43
N LEU A 19 0.87 -9.63 -8.35
CA LEU A 19 2.28 -9.29 -8.42
C LEU A 19 3.11 -10.41 -9.07
N ASP A 20 2.91 -11.66 -8.66
CA ASP A 20 3.59 -12.83 -9.23
C ASP A 20 3.31 -12.96 -10.74
N VAL A 21 2.03 -12.83 -11.13
CA VAL A 21 1.61 -12.85 -12.53
C VAL A 21 2.22 -11.68 -13.30
N GLY A 22 2.19 -10.47 -12.73
CA GLY A 22 2.76 -9.27 -13.36
C GLY A 22 4.27 -9.40 -13.62
N VAL A 23 5.02 -9.95 -12.67
CA VAL A 23 6.46 -10.23 -12.82
C VAL A 23 6.70 -11.26 -13.91
N SER A 24 5.92 -12.35 -13.94
CA SER A 24 6.03 -13.37 -14.97
C SER A 24 5.84 -12.76 -16.37
N LEU A 25 4.78 -11.98 -16.56
CA LEU A 25 4.48 -11.32 -17.83
C LEU A 25 5.59 -10.32 -18.22
N ALA A 26 6.04 -9.48 -17.29
CA ALA A 26 7.09 -8.51 -17.57
C ALA A 26 8.38 -9.17 -18.06
N LYS A 27 8.76 -10.31 -17.46
CA LYS A 27 9.92 -11.10 -17.89
C LYS A 27 9.72 -11.72 -19.28
N THR A 28 8.58 -12.36 -19.53
CA THR A 28 8.30 -13.01 -20.82
C THR A 28 8.34 -12.03 -21.98
N PHE A 29 7.92 -10.79 -21.74
CA PHE A 29 7.70 -9.80 -22.79
C PHE A 29 8.72 -8.66 -22.81
N GLY A 30 9.70 -8.67 -21.91
CA GLY A 30 10.69 -7.60 -21.77
C GLY A 30 10.06 -6.25 -21.40
N SER A 31 8.95 -6.28 -20.66
CA SER A 31 8.18 -5.09 -20.28
C SER A 31 8.71 -4.48 -18.98
N LYS A 32 8.51 -3.17 -18.81
CA LYS A 32 8.68 -2.48 -17.53
C LYS A 32 7.50 -2.84 -16.61
N LEU A 33 7.76 -3.16 -15.34
CA LEU A 33 6.74 -3.30 -14.30
C LEU A 33 6.75 -2.06 -13.39
N VAL A 34 5.58 -1.54 -13.05
CA VAL A 34 5.41 -0.45 -12.07
C VAL A 34 4.39 -0.90 -11.02
N GLY A 35 4.79 -0.92 -9.76
CA GLY A 35 3.92 -1.19 -8.63
C GLY A 35 3.47 0.09 -7.92
N SER A 36 2.30 0.07 -7.30
CA SER A 36 1.87 1.14 -6.39
C SER A 36 1.05 0.59 -5.22
N HIS A 37 1.09 1.30 -4.11
CA HIS A 37 0.18 1.07 -2.98
C HIS A 37 -0.34 2.44 -2.56
N VAL A 38 -1.66 2.58 -2.50
CA VAL A 38 -2.29 3.87 -2.15
C VAL A 38 -2.83 3.77 -0.74
N TYR A 39 -2.32 4.63 0.13
CA TYR A 39 -2.87 4.83 1.46
C TYR A 39 -3.93 5.93 1.43
N ALA A 40 -5.19 5.57 1.69
CA ALA A 40 -6.29 6.51 1.76
C ALA A 40 -6.56 6.91 3.23
N ALA A 41 -5.80 7.89 3.76
CA ALA A 41 -5.88 8.32 5.16
C ALA A 41 -7.32 8.55 5.66
N LYS A 42 -8.16 9.20 4.84
CA LYS A 42 -9.57 9.47 5.15
C LYS A 42 -10.45 8.22 5.29
N MET A 43 -10.14 7.14 4.57
CA MET A 43 -10.86 5.86 4.69
C MET A 43 -10.34 5.03 5.87
N HIS A 44 -9.08 5.23 6.23
CA HIS A 44 -8.42 4.52 7.32
C HIS A 44 -8.53 5.23 8.68
N ASP A 45 -9.05 6.46 8.77
CA ASP A 45 -9.19 7.24 10.02
C ASP A 45 -9.79 6.41 11.18
N LYS A 46 -10.85 5.63 10.89
CA LYS A 46 -11.47 4.76 11.91
C LYS A 46 -10.54 3.65 12.39
N ARG A 47 -9.79 3.04 11.47
CA ARG A 47 -8.83 1.95 11.78
C ARG A 47 -7.59 2.51 12.47
N PHE A 48 -7.14 3.69 12.05
CA PHE A 48 -6.03 4.42 12.63
C PHE A 48 -6.31 4.74 14.10
N LYS A 49 -7.45 5.37 14.41
CA LYS A 49 -7.90 5.63 15.79
C LYS A 49 -7.99 4.38 16.67
N GLN A 50 -8.34 3.23 16.09
CA GLN A 50 -8.36 1.96 16.81
C GLN A 50 -6.96 1.41 17.12
N MET A 51 -5.95 1.80 16.34
CA MET A 51 -4.56 1.38 16.50
C MET A 51 -3.74 2.36 17.34
N GLU A 52 -4.22 3.58 17.59
CA GLU A 52 -3.53 4.62 18.38
C GLU A 52 -3.10 4.11 19.77
N ALA A 53 -3.93 3.30 20.43
CA ALA A 53 -3.61 2.72 21.74
C ALA A 53 -2.47 1.67 21.72
N GLY A 54 -2.09 1.19 20.53
CA GLY A 54 -1.00 0.23 20.32
C GLY A 54 0.27 0.87 19.77
N LEU A 55 0.31 2.20 19.63
CA LEU A 55 1.50 2.89 19.18
C LEU A 55 2.56 2.93 20.29
N PRO A 56 3.85 3.10 19.94
CA PRO A 56 4.87 3.45 20.92
C PRO A 56 4.56 4.80 21.59
N GLU A 57 4.97 4.95 22.85
CA GLU A 57 4.61 6.11 23.69
C GLU A 57 5.07 7.46 23.10
N GLU A 58 6.17 7.47 22.34
CA GLU A 58 6.68 8.64 21.60
C GLU A 58 5.72 9.15 20.50
N TYR A 59 4.77 8.33 20.06
CA TYR A 59 3.76 8.66 19.05
C TYR A 59 2.37 8.91 19.64
N HIS A 60 2.24 8.95 20.97
CA HIS A 60 0.98 9.26 21.64
C HIS A 60 0.72 10.77 21.77
N ASP A 61 1.69 11.62 21.40
CA ASP A 61 1.49 13.06 21.33
C ASP A 61 0.43 13.42 20.28
N GLU A 62 -0.57 14.21 20.67
CA GLU A 62 -1.68 14.59 19.79
C GLU A 62 -1.21 15.24 18.48
N ASN A 63 -0.10 15.98 18.49
CA ASN A 63 0.43 16.61 17.28
C ASN A 63 0.99 15.57 16.29
N GLU A 64 1.61 14.51 16.79
CA GLU A 64 2.10 13.40 15.96
C GLU A 64 0.95 12.53 15.44
N LEU A 65 -0.12 12.36 16.24
CA LEU A 65 -1.34 11.67 15.82
C LEU A 65 -2.10 12.44 14.74
N GLU A 66 -2.25 13.77 14.88
CA GLU A 66 -2.89 14.59 13.85
C GLU A 66 -2.15 14.55 12.51
N ARG A 67 -0.81 14.52 12.55
CA ARG A 67 0.02 14.42 11.34
C ARG A 67 -0.19 13.11 10.58
N GLN A 68 -0.49 12.01 11.27
CA GLN A 68 -0.74 10.71 10.64
C GLN A 68 -2.19 10.54 10.15
N ARG A 69 -3.11 11.39 10.61
CA ARG A 69 -4.52 11.42 10.16
C ARG A 69 -4.73 12.23 8.87
N GLN A 70 -3.78 13.08 8.47
CA GLN A 70 -3.79 13.85 7.21
C GLN A 70 -3.14 13.07 6.06
#